data_AF-A0A5K4FGT2-F1
#
_entry.id   AF-A0A5K4FGT2-F1
#
_cell.length_a   1.000
_cell.length_b   1.000
_cell.length_c   1.000
_cell.angle_alpha   90.00
_cell.angle_beta   90.00
_cell.angle_gamma   90.00
#
_symmetry.space_group_name_H-M   'P 1'
#
loop_
_entity.id
_entity.type
_entity.pdbx_description
1 polymer ?
#
loop_
_entity_poly.entity_id
_entity_poly.type
_entity_poly.pdbx_seq_one_letter_code
_entity_poly.pdbx_strand_id
1 'polypeptide(L)'
;MENINEQITILLCKFVHFLQATTQYVVKRWTSEFIKNALKFTAEIENIVGRLADDENLAVQHFIQHMSTIFPHFTSSVTSFQLVNAVDWAIESLCSNPYLSQTNRDCIFEYCLDTNRKLPQFNKYYPELHFIPNDVLQIIESRLFGSHISSIKTLTEAEKYLDSCFALDDGYTIHLLIRVLEQSEQCDKSDALRTAIIHWLLVAIQKDHEAYISLASYNPDRLRDLAIQIPDFGKVILKLFDETEHIQFKETGSEQINQCTPIMDLLINLFKRIYFVDHLNPLLLSQINRLSKMKNSAAKFWNSVACTVNVLK
;
A
#
# COMPACT_ATOMS: atom_id res chain seq x y z
N MET A 1 -18.80 19.74 -18.12
CA MET A 1 -19.29 18.42 -17.69
C MET A 1 -18.17 17.40 -17.56
N GLU A 2 -17.20 17.33 -18.50
CA GLU A 2 -16.11 16.32 -18.47
C GLU A 2 -15.38 16.18 -17.12
N ASN A 3 -15.03 17.30 -16.46
CA ASN A 3 -14.28 17.26 -15.20
C ASN A 3 -15.07 16.63 -14.03
N ILE A 4 -16.41 16.75 -14.02
CA ILE A 4 -17.23 16.17 -12.95
C ILE A 4 -17.26 14.64 -13.09
N ASN A 5 -17.40 14.13 -14.31
CA ASN A 5 -17.43 12.69 -14.57
C ASN A 5 -16.11 12.02 -14.21
N GLU A 6 -14.98 12.64 -14.55
CA GLU A 6 -13.66 12.13 -14.18
C GLU A 6 -13.45 12.13 -12.66
N GLN A 7 -13.83 13.21 -11.97
CA GLN A 7 -13.73 13.29 -10.51
C GLN A 7 -14.61 12.24 -9.81
N ILE A 8 -15.87 12.08 -10.24
CA ILE A 8 -16.76 11.05 -9.69
C ILE A 8 -16.16 9.66 -9.92
N THR A 9 -15.63 9.39 -11.11
CA THR A 9 -14.99 8.09 -11.42
C THR A 9 -13.79 7.83 -10.50
N ILE A 10 -12.92 8.83 -10.30
CA ILE A 10 -11.76 8.72 -9.39
C ILE A 10 -12.22 8.45 -7.95
N LEU A 11 -13.22 9.19 -7.48
CA LEU A 11 -13.77 9.04 -6.14
C LEU A 11 -14.41 7.67 -5.94
N LEU A 12 -15.16 7.17 -6.93
CA LEU A 12 -15.73 5.83 -6.92
C LEU A 12 -14.64 4.75 -6.94
N CYS A 13 -13.59 4.91 -7.73
CA CYS A 13 -12.42 4.01 -7.69
C CYS A 13 -11.80 3.97 -6.28
N LYS A 14 -11.56 5.14 -5.68
CA LYS A 14 -11.02 5.24 -4.31
C LYS A 14 -11.94 4.60 -3.29
N PHE A 15 -13.25 4.74 -3.44
CA PHE A 15 -14.23 4.09 -2.58
C PHE A 15 -14.22 2.57 -2.73
N VAL A 16 -14.12 2.06 -3.97
CA VAL A 16 -13.95 0.62 -4.23
C VAL A 16 -12.68 0.09 -3.58
N HIS A 17 -11.56 0.80 -3.70
CA HIS A 17 -10.30 0.45 -3.03
C HIS A 17 -10.44 0.45 -1.51
N PHE A 18 -11.09 1.47 -0.94
CA PHE A 18 -11.36 1.54 0.49
C PHE A 18 -12.18 0.33 0.96
N LEU A 19 -13.29 0.00 0.30
CA LEU A 19 -14.12 -1.15 0.66
C LEU A 19 -13.40 -2.48 0.50
N GLN A 20 -12.52 -2.61 -0.50
CA GLN A 20 -11.71 -3.81 -0.64
C GLN A 20 -10.63 -3.89 0.46
N ALA A 21 -10.08 -2.75 0.88
CA ALA A 21 -9.11 -2.72 1.95
C ALA A 21 -9.75 -2.89 3.34
N THR A 22 -11.03 -2.55 3.54
CA THR A 22 -11.74 -2.84 4.80
C THR A 22 -11.97 -4.33 5.05
N THR A 23 -11.83 -5.18 4.03
CA THR A 23 -11.85 -6.64 4.21
C THR A 23 -10.53 -7.19 4.76
N GLN A 24 -9.49 -6.35 4.88
CA GLN A 24 -8.26 -6.73 5.55
C GLN A 24 -8.52 -7.07 7.02
N TYR A 25 -7.84 -8.10 7.53
CA TYR A 25 -7.72 -8.32 8.97
C TYR A 25 -6.75 -7.31 9.59
N VAL A 26 -7.11 -6.02 9.61
CA VAL A 26 -6.28 -5.00 10.27
C VAL A 26 -6.55 -5.07 11.77
N VAL A 27 -5.57 -5.55 12.52
CA VAL A 27 -5.65 -5.72 13.97
C VAL A 27 -5.41 -4.39 14.69
N LYS A 28 -4.61 -3.48 14.11
CA LYS A 28 -4.20 -2.29 14.88
C LYS A 28 -4.14 -0.97 14.14
N ARG A 29 -3.63 -0.92 12.90
CA ARG A 29 -2.99 0.32 12.44
C ARG A 29 -3.89 1.40 11.85
N TRP A 30 -5.19 1.20 11.79
CA TRP A 30 -6.07 2.33 11.54
C TRP A 30 -6.08 3.19 12.80
N THR A 31 -5.35 4.30 12.75
CA THR A 31 -5.44 5.30 13.81
C THR A 31 -6.86 5.84 13.85
N SER A 32 -7.29 6.35 15.00
CA SER A 32 -8.59 7.01 15.08
C SER A 32 -8.71 8.14 14.05
N GLU A 33 -7.61 8.84 13.77
CA GLU A 33 -7.55 9.86 12.73
C GLU A 33 -7.78 9.29 11.33
N PHE A 34 -7.13 8.17 11.00
CA PHE A 34 -7.33 7.47 9.73
C PHE A 34 -8.80 7.03 9.58
N ILE A 35 -9.41 6.46 10.62
CA ILE A 35 -10.83 6.06 10.60
C ILE A 35 -11.73 7.27 10.39
N LYS A 36 -11.49 8.38 11.11
CA LYS A 36 -12.25 9.63 10.91
C LYS A 36 -12.16 10.12 9.47
N ASN A 37 -10.96 10.08 8.87
CA ASN A 37 -10.77 10.54 7.50
C ASN A 37 -11.41 9.59 6.48
N ALA A 38 -11.37 8.28 6.70
CA ALA A 38 -12.07 7.29 5.89
C ALA A 38 -13.60 7.48 5.94
N LEU A 39 -14.17 7.73 7.11
CA LEU A 39 -15.61 7.98 7.27
C LEU A 39 -16.03 9.31 6.65
N LYS A 40 -15.22 10.37 6.79
CA LYS A 40 -15.44 11.66 6.10
C LYS A 40 -15.41 11.50 4.58
N PHE A 41 -14.40 10.82 4.05
CA PHE A 41 -14.31 10.51 2.62
C PHE A 41 -15.55 9.73 2.15
N THR A 42 -16.00 8.75 2.93
CA THR A 42 -17.22 7.99 2.62
C THR A 42 -18.47 8.87 2.64
N ALA A 43 -18.55 9.84 3.55
CA ALA A 43 -19.64 10.81 3.59
C ALA A 43 -19.64 11.77 2.37
N GLU A 44 -18.47 12.08 1.82
CA GLU A 44 -18.37 12.83 0.56
C GLU A 44 -18.95 12.03 -0.61
N ILE A 45 -18.65 10.72 -0.70
CA ILE A 45 -19.27 9.82 -1.68
C ILE A 45 -20.79 9.81 -1.54
N GLU A 46 -21.29 9.63 -0.32
CA GLU A 46 -22.72 9.62 -0.02
C GLU A 46 -23.41 10.90 -0.49
N ASN A 47 -22.83 12.06 -0.18
CA ASN A 47 -23.35 13.37 -0.56
C ASN A 47 -23.30 13.61 -2.07
N ILE A 48 -22.26 13.12 -2.77
CA ILE A 48 -22.18 13.22 -4.23
C ILE A 48 -23.28 12.36 -4.86
N VAL A 49 -23.37 11.09 -4.47
CA VAL A 49 -24.33 10.14 -5.05
C VAL A 49 -25.76 10.54 -4.74
N GLY A 50 -26.03 11.06 -3.54
CA GLY A 50 -27.36 11.58 -3.16
C GLY A 50 -27.81 12.81 -3.97
N ARG A 51 -26.92 13.45 -4.73
CA ARG A 51 -27.25 14.59 -5.62
C ARG A 51 -27.37 14.19 -7.09
N LEU A 52 -27.00 12.96 -7.44
CA LEU A 52 -27.06 12.48 -8.82
C LEU A 52 -28.52 12.29 -9.26
N ALA A 53 -28.78 12.60 -10.52
CA ALA A 53 -30.04 12.25 -11.17
C ALA A 53 -30.16 10.71 -11.36
N ASP A 54 -31.36 10.23 -11.66
CA ASP A 54 -31.62 8.78 -11.79
C ASP A 54 -30.78 8.12 -12.90
N ASP A 55 -30.54 8.81 -14.02
CA ASP A 55 -29.71 8.35 -15.12
C ASP A 55 -28.22 8.33 -14.75
N GLU A 56 -27.75 9.32 -13.99
CA GLU A 56 -26.38 9.35 -13.45
C GLU A 56 -26.18 8.23 -12.41
N ASN A 57 -27.17 7.98 -11.54
CA ASN A 57 -27.15 6.86 -10.60
C ASN A 57 -27.12 5.50 -11.31
N LEU A 58 -27.81 5.37 -12.44
CA LEU A 58 -27.73 4.16 -13.28
C LEU A 58 -26.34 3.99 -13.91
N ALA A 59 -25.71 5.07 -14.37
CA ALA A 59 -24.34 5.03 -14.87
C ALA A 59 -23.34 4.62 -13.78
N VAL A 60 -23.50 5.17 -12.57
CA VAL A 60 -22.70 4.77 -11.39
C VAL A 60 -22.94 3.30 -11.05
N GLN A 61 -24.18 2.82 -11.11
CA GLN A 61 -24.49 1.40 -10.90
C GLN A 61 -23.78 0.50 -11.92
N HIS A 62 -23.81 0.87 -13.20
CA HIS A 62 -23.10 0.13 -14.24
C HIS A 62 -21.58 0.16 -14.06
N PHE A 63 -21.04 1.32 -13.66
CA PHE A 63 -19.63 1.45 -13.32
C PHE A 63 -19.25 0.52 -12.18
N ILE A 64 -20.00 0.52 -11.07
CA ILE A 64 -19.75 -0.35 -9.92
C ILE A 64 -19.84 -1.82 -10.32
N GLN A 65 -20.86 -2.21 -11.09
CA GLN A 65 -20.99 -3.57 -11.59
C GLN A 65 -19.78 -3.98 -12.43
N HIS A 66 -19.33 -3.09 -13.32
CA HIS A 66 -18.11 -3.32 -14.09
C HIS A 66 -16.88 -3.45 -13.18
N MET A 67 -16.72 -2.55 -12.21
CA MET A 67 -15.62 -2.61 -11.24
C MET A 67 -15.67 -3.87 -10.38
N SER A 68 -16.83 -4.40 -10.03
CA SER A 68 -16.96 -5.67 -9.32
C SER A 68 -16.43 -6.87 -10.11
N THR A 69 -16.47 -6.79 -11.46
CA THR A 69 -15.83 -7.81 -12.32
C THR A 69 -14.31 -7.70 -12.32
N ILE A 70 -13.79 -6.50 -12.03
CA ILE A 70 -12.36 -6.23 -11.92
C ILE A 70 -11.87 -6.60 -10.52
N PHE A 71 -12.59 -6.21 -9.47
CA PHE A 71 -12.25 -6.38 -8.05
C PHE A 71 -13.19 -7.39 -7.39
N PRO A 72 -12.95 -8.71 -7.45
CA PRO A 72 -13.92 -9.71 -6.99
C PRO A 72 -14.15 -9.74 -5.47
N HIS A 73 -13.24 -9.13 -4.69
CA HIS A 73 -13.43 -8.93 -3.25
C HIS A 73 -14.41 -7.80 -2.93
N PHE A 74 -14.65 -6.91 -3.89
CA PHE A 74 -15.75 -5.98 -3.80
C PHE A 74 -17.03 -6.82 -3.89
N THR A 75 -17.78 -6.86 -2.80
CA THR A 75 -19.02 -7.64 -2.77
C THR A 75 -19.86 -7.21 -3.97
N SER A 76 -20.24 -8.16 -4.82
CA SER A 76 -21.15 -7.95 -5.95
C SER A 76 -22.51 -7.35 -5.52
N SER A 77 -22.74 -7.18 -4.21
CA SER A 77 -23.88 -6.51 -3.61
C SER A 77 -23.82 -4.99 -3.60
N VAL A 78 -22.67 -4.33 -3.88
CA VAL A 78 -22.67 -2.86 -3.88
C VAL A 78 -23.48 -2.34 -5.04
N THR A 79 -24.56 -1.66 -4.67
CA THR A 79 -25.50 -1.01 -5.57
C THR A 79 -25.48 0.51 -5.33
N SER A 80 -26.01 1.30 -6.26
CA SER A 80 -26.21 2.73 -6.11
C SER A 80 -27.01 3.05 -4.85
N PHE A 81 -27.97 2.19 -4.50
CA PHE A 81 -28.69 2.27 -3.22
C PHE A 81 -27.77 2.13 -2.00
N GLN A 82 -26.75 1.28 -2.07
CA GLN A 82 -25.75 1.17 -1.00
C GLN A 82 -24.80 2.38 -0.98
N LEU A 83 -24.49 2.98 -2.13
CA LEU A 83 -23.70 4.23 -2.17
C LEU A 83 -24.42 5.42 -1.52
N VAL A 84 -25.76 5.50 -1.64
CA VAL A 84 -26.56 6.49 -0.92
C VAL A 84 -26.49 6.29 0.60
N ASN A 85 -26.04 5.12 1.07
CA ASN A 85 -25.79 4.82 2.49
C ASN A 85 -24.34 4.37 2.72
N ALA A 86 -23.39 4.90 1.95
CA ALA A 86 -22.01 4.40 1.91
C ALA A 86 -21.36 4.40 3.31
N VAL A 87 -21.66 5.42 4.13
CA VAL A 87 -21.08 5.57 5.47
C VAL A 87 -21.56 4.46 6.40
N ASP A 88 -22.84 4.11 6.34
CA ASP A 88 -23.39 3.04 7.17
C ASP A 88 -22.75 1.69 6.81
N TRP A 89 -22.51 1.47 5.52
CA TRP A 89 -21.85 0.27 5.03
C TRP A 89 -20.37 0.19 5.45
N ALA A 90 -19.65 1.31 5.40
CA ALA A 90 -18.29 1.42 5.91
C ALA A 90 -18.23 1.14 7.42
N ILE A 91 -19.19 1.66 8.18
CA ILE A 91 -19.32 1.41 9.63
C ILE A 91 -19.61 -0.06 9.89
N GLU A 92 -20.53 -0.69 9.16
CA GLU A 92 -20.82 -2.13 9.31
C GLU A 92 -19.58 -2.99 9.00
N SER A 93 -18.88 -2.70 7.91
CA SER A 93 -17.63 -3.39 7.55
C SER A 93 -16.57 -3.22 8.63
N LEU A 94 -16.38 -2.00 9.15
CA LEU A 94 -15.49 -1.72 10.26
C LEU A 94 -15.88 -2.54 11.50
N CYS A 95 -17.12 -2.41 11.97
CA CYS A 95 -17.63 -3.06 13.16
C CYS A 95 -17.59 -4.60 13.11
N SER A 96 -17.56 -5.17 11.91
CA SER A 96 -17.39 -6.61 11.70
C SER A 96 -16.00 -7.11 12.09
N ASN A 97 -14.98 -6.24 12.12
CA ASN A 97 -13.61 -6.61 12.49
C ASN A 97 -13.50 -6.82 14.02
N PRO A 98 -13.31 -8.07 14.49
CA PRO A 98 -13.25 -8.35 15.93
C PRO A 98 -11.99 -7.77 16.59
N TYR A 99 -10.98 -7.42 15.81
CA TYR A 99 -9.69 -6.94 16.27
C TYR A 99 -9.60 -5.42 16.40
N LEU A 100 -10.66 -4.67 16.05
CA LEU A 100 -10.72 -3.23 16.29
C LEU A 100 -10.48 -2.90 17.77
N SER A 101 -9.49 -2.04 18.02
CA SER A 101 -9.16 -1.52 19.36
C SER A 101 -10.32 -0.73 19.96
N GLN A 102 -10.39 -0.64 21.29
CA GLN A 102 -11.42 0.15 21.97
C GLN A 102 -11.41 1.62 21.51
N THR A 103 -10.22 2.24 21.38
CA THR A 103 -10.10 3.63 20.90
C THR A 103 -10.70 3.83 19.49
N ASN A 104 -10.57 2.83 18.62
CA ASN A 104 -11.18 2.89 17.29
C ASN A 104 -12.69 2.69 17.35
N ARG A 105 -13.19 1.81 18.23
CA ARG A 105 -14.62 1.62 18.48
C ARG A 105 -15.25 2.91 19.03
N ASP A 106 -14.60 3.54 20.00
CA ASP A 106 -15.02 4.82 20.58
C ASP A 106 -15.05 5.91 19.50
N CYS A 107 -14.01 5.99 18.66
CA CYS A 107 -13.95 6.91 17.53
C CYS A 107 -15.12 6.74 16.54
N ILE A 108 -15.50 5.50 16.20
CA ILE A 108 -16.65 5.22 15.33
C ILE A 108 -17.95 5.60 16.04
N PHE A 109 -18.06 5.31 17.34
CA PHE A 109 -19.23 5.66 18.14
C PHE A 109 -19.44 7.18 18.25
N GLU A 110 -18.37 7.93 18.54
CA GLU A 110 -18.35 9.40 18.53
C GLU A 110 -18.79 9.94 17.17
N TYR A 111 -18.24 9.42 16.07
CA TYR A 111 -18.63 9.84 14.74
C TYR A 111 -20.12 9.63 14.46
N CYS A 112 -20.69 8.50 14.88
CA CYS A 112 -22.13 8.24 14.75
C CYS A 112 -22.98 9.21 15.57
N LEU A 113 -22.54 9.58 16.79
CA LEU A 113 -23.22 10.59 17.61
C LEU A 113 -23.18 11.97 16.94
N ASP A 114 -22.00 12.40 16.51
CA ASP A 114 -21.79 13.71 15.89
C ASP A 114 -22.57 13.89 14.58
N THR A 115 -22.83 12.78 13.87
CA THR A 115 -23.55 12.77 12.59
C THR A 115 -25.03 12.34 12.72
N ASN A 116 -25.54 12.13 13.94
CA ASN A 116 -26.89 11.64 14.23
C ASN A 116 -27.26 10.34 13.47
N ARG A 117 -26.29 9.44 13.30
CA ARG A 117 -26.47 8.13 12.67
C ARG A 117 -26.86 7.06 13.68
N LYS A 118 -27.29 5.91 13.18
CA LYS A 118 -27.58 4.72 14.00
C LYS A 118 -26.32 4.31 14.77
N LEU A 119 -26.50 4.01 16.05
CA LEU A 119 -25.39 3.56 16.90
C LEU A 119 -24.81 2.23 16.38
N PRO A 120 -23.47 2.13 16.26
CA PRO A 120 -22.81 0.95 15.71
C PRO A 120 -22.97 -0.27 16.62
N GLN A 121 -23.16 -1.44 16.02
CA GLN A 121 -23.14 -2.73 16.74
C GLN A 121 -21.82 -3.43 16.46
N PHE A 122 -20.92 -3.44 17.45
CA PHE A 122 -19.62 -4.07 17.30
C PHE A 122 -19.69 -5.57 17.56
N ASN A 123 -18.89 -6.34 16.81
CA ASN A 123 -18.60 -7.73 17.16
C ASN A 123 -17.92 -7.83 18.53
N LYS A 124 -18.10 -8.99 19.18
CA LYS A 124 -17.61 -9.24 20.55
C LYS A 124 -16.15 -8.82 20.69
N TYR A 125 -15.89 -7.94 21.65
CA TYR A 125 -14.55 -7.53 22.01
C TYR A 125 -13.89 -8.60 22.88
N TYR A 126 -12.64 -8.94 22.59
CA TYR A 126 -11.84 -9.88 23.37
C TYR A 126 -10.79 -9.08 24.16
N PRO A 127 -11.03 -8.75 25.44
CA PRO A 127 -10.10 -7.95 26.25
C PRO A 127 -8.70 -8.56 26.33
N GLU A 128 -8.59 -9.87 26.14
CA GLU A 128 -7.33 -10.61 26.12
C GLU A 128 -6.37 -10.09 25.04
N LEU A 129 -6.90 -9.54 23.94
CA LEU A 129 -6.11 -8.95 22.86
C LEU A 129 -5.32 -7.71 23.33
N HIS A 130 -5.78 -7.01 24.38
CA HIS A 130 -5.04 -5.86 24.94
C HIS A 130 -3.75 -6.26 25.65
N PHE A 131 -3.66 -7.49 26.14
CA PHE A 131 -2.48 -7.97 26.85
C PHE A 131 -1.44 -8.56 25.89
N ILE A 132 -1.75 -8.68 24.60
CA ILE A 132 -0.80 -9.18 23.62
C ILE A 132 0.25 -8.09 23.34
N PRO A 133 1.54 -8.38 23.56
CA PRO A 133 2.62 -7.46 23.23
C PRO A 133 2.56 -6.98 21.77
N ASN A 134 2.95 -5.71 21.54
CA ASN A 134 2.80 -5.07 20.23
C ASN A 134 3.57 -5.77 19.10
N ASP A 135 4.76 -6.29 19.42
CA ASP A 135 5.58 -7.14 18.54
C ASP A 135 4.83 -8.42 18.15
N VAL A 136 4.13 -9.06 19.07
CA VAL A 136 3.33 -10.27 18.80
C VAL A 136 2.09 -9.93 17.95
N LEU A 137 1.41 -8.82 18.21
CA LEU A 137 0.29 -8.37 17.39
C LEU A 137 0.69 -8.12 15.94
N GLN A 138 1.85 -7.50 15.71
CA GLN A 138 2.38 -7.29 14.36
C GLN A 138 2.62 -8.61 13.62
N ILE A 139 3.11 -9.63 14.34
CA ILE A 139 3.30 -10.98 13.77
C ILE A 139 1.96 -11.63 13.43
N ILE A 140 0.96 -11.50 14.30
CA ILE A 140 -0.38 -12.03 14.04
C ILE A 140 -0.99 -11.35 12.80
N GLU A 141 -0.91 -10.02 12.74
CA GLU A 141 -1.46 -9.22 11.64
C GLU A 141 -0.79 -9.57 10.31
N SER A 142 0.55 -9.65 10.26
CA SER A 142 1.25 -10.07 9.05
C SER A 142 0.90 -11.50 8.65
N ARG A 143 0.71 -12.42 9.61
CA ARG A 143 0.28 -13.79 9.29
C ARG A 143 -1.15 -13.84 8.75
N LEU A 144 -2.08 -13.07 9.31
CA LEU A 144 -3.45 -12.97 8.80
C LEU A 144 -3.46 -12.36 7.40
N PHE A 145 -2.68 -11.30 7.17
CA PHE A 145 -2.55 -10.66 5.87
C PHE A 145 -1.94 -11.61 4.82
N GLY A 146 -0.82 -12.26 5.15
CA GLY A 146 -0.20 -13.25 4.26
C GLY A 146 -1.10 -14.46 4.00
N SER A 147 -1.84 -14.92 5.00
CA SER A 147 -2.84 -15.99 4.86
C SER A 147 -3.97 -15.57 3.92
N HIS A 148 -4.46 -14.33 4.03
CA HIS A 148 -5.48 -13.81 3.13
C HIS A 148 -4.97 -13.78 1.69
N ILE A 149 -3.79 -13.22 1.43
CA ILE A 149 -3.19 -13.21 0.08
C ILE A 149 -3.05 -14.65 -0.45
N SER A 150 -2.60 -15.58 0.39
CA SER A 150 -2.46 -16.99 0.02
C SER A 150 -3.79 -17.70 -0.29
N SER A 151 -4.90 -17.17 0.24
CA SER A 151 -6.25 -17.69 -0.02
C SER A 151 -6.84 -17.20 -1.35
N ILE A 152 -6.25 -16.15 -1.94
CA ILE A 152 -6.67 -15.60 -3.23
C ILE A 152 -6.22 -16.55 -4.34
N LYS A 153 -7.14 -16.88 -5.26
CA LYS A 153 -6.98 -18.01 -6.19
C LYS A 153 -6.01 -17.72 -7.32
N THR A 154 -5.93 -16.47 -7.76
CA THR A 154 -5.13 -16.07 -8.92
C THR A 154 -4.17 -14.94 -8.57
N LEU A 155 -3.01 -14.91 -9.24
CA LEU A 155 -2.03 -13.83 -9.08
C LEU A 155 -2.63 -12.46 -9.38
N THR A 156 -3.44 -12.35 -10.44
CA THR A 156 -4.10 -11.10 -10.84
C THR A 156 -5.10 -10.58 -9.80
N GLU A 157 -5.85 -11.46 -9.13
CA GLU A 157 -6.73 -11.05 -8.04
C GLU A 157 -5.92 -10.57 -6.82
N ALA A 158 -4.81 -11.26 -6.53
CA ALA A 158 -3.92 -10.88 -5.44
C ALA A 158 -3.27 -9.52 -5.69
N GLU A 159 -2.78 -9.26 -6.90
CA GLU A 159 -2.24 -7.96 -7.31
C GLU A 159 -3.26 -6.85 -7.14
N LYS A 160 -4.50 -7.03 -7.60
CA LYS A 160 -5.57 -6.02 -7.45
C LYS A 160 -5.95 -5.77 -5.99
N TYR A 161 -5.91 -6.81 -5.17
CA TYR A 161 -6.07 -6.66 -3.74
C TYR A 161 -4.93 -5.83 -3.14
N LEU A 162 -3.68 -6.12 -3.49
CA LEU A 162 -2.52 -5.35 -3.05
C LEU A 162 -2.56 -3.90 -3.55
N ASP A 163 -2.99 -3.65 -4.78
CA ASP A 163 -3.20 -2.30 -5.32
C ASP A 163 -4.22 -1.53 -4.46
N SER A 164 -5.29 -2.19 -4.02
CA SER A 164 -6.31 -1.58 -3.16
C SER A 164 -5.80 -1.30 -1.74
N CYS A 165 -4.98 -2.21 -1.20
CA CYS A 165 -4.30 -1.99 0.07
C CYS A 165 -3.37 -0.77 -0.02
N PHE A 166 -2.58 -0.71 -1.09
CA PHE A 166 -1.58 0.32 -1.33
C PHE A 166 -2.23 1.69 -1.58
N ALA A 167 -3.30 1.75 -2.37
CA ALA A 167 -4.06 2.96 -2.61
C ALA A 167 -4.68 3.54 -1.32
N LEU A 168 -4.89 2.70 -0.30
CA LEU A 168 -5.42 3.11 0.99
C LEU A 168 -4.32 3.66 1.92
N ASP A 169 -3.24 2.90 2.09
CA ASP A 169 -2.07 3.27 2.91
C ASP A 169 -0.83 2.57 2.32
N ASP A 170 -0.09 3.34 1.53
CA ASP A 170 1.07 2.90 0.77
C ASP A 170 2.21 2.43 1.67
N GLY A 171 2.65 3.28 2.60
CA GLY A 171 3.72 3.01 3.53
C GLY A 171 3.41 1.82 4.44
N TYR A 172 2.16 1.68 4.88
CA TYR A 172 1.74 0.55 5.70
C TYR A 172 1.63 -0.75 4.89
N THR A 173 1.13 -0.69 3.66
CA THR A 173 1.06 -1.87 2.79
C THR A 173 2.45 -2.42 2.52
N ILE A 174 3.42 -1.56 2.17
CA ILE A 174 4.82 -1.95 2.03
C ILE A 174 5.35 -2.56 3.33
N HIS A 175 5.04 -1.97 4.49
CA HIS A 175 5.44 -2.52 5.78
C HIS A 175 4.91 -3.93 6.02
N LEU A 176 3.63 -4.19 5.73
CA LEU A 176 3.01 -5.51 5.88
C LEU A 176 3.62 -6.52 4.91
N LEU A 177 3.85 -6.14 3.65
CA LEU A 177 4.45 -7.03 2.65
C LEU A 177 5.85 -7.48 3.06
N ILE A 178 6.70 -6.54 3.52
CA ILE A 178 8.03 -6.89 4.03
C ILE A 178 7.93 -7.82 5.24
N ARG A 179 6.99 -7.57 6.18
CA ARG A 179 6.76 -8.45 7.33
C ARG A 179 6.30 -9.85 6.95
N VAL A 180 5.44 -9.97 5.93
CA VAL A 180 5.02 -11.27 5.39
C VAL A 180 6.21 -12.01 4.80
N LEU A 181 7.03 -11.34 3.99
CA LEU A 181 8.21 -11.95 3.40
C LEU A 181 9.20 -12.42 4.47
N GLU A 182 9.50 -11.62 5.49
CA GLU A 182 10.36 -12.02 6.62
C GLU A 182 9.87 -13.28 7.35
N GLN A 183 8.55 -13.52 7.38
CA GLN A 183 7.95 -14.66 8.09
C GLN A 183 7.71 -15.87 7.18
N SER A 184 7.81 -15.68 5.87
CA SER A 184 7.44 -16.71 4.89
C SER A 184 8.30 -17.97 4.98
N GLU A 185 9.55 -17.92 5.46
CA GLU A 185 10.39 -19.13 5.66
C GLU A 185 9.77 -20.12 6.65
N GLN A 186 8.96 -19.65 7.58
CA GLN A 186 8.36 -20.50 8.60
C GLN A 186 7.15 -21.30 8.09
N CYS A 187 6.77 -21.17 6.82
CA CYS A 187 5.52 -21.73 6.32
C CYS A 187 5.70 -22.47 4.98
N ASP A 188 5.29 -23.74 4.90
CA ASP A 188 5.40 -24.58 3.69
C ASP A 188 4.63 -24.03 2.46
N LYS A 189 3.68 -23.10 2.67
CA LYS A 189 2.94 -22.39 1.59
C LYS A 189 3.67 -21.15 1.05
N SER A 190 4.95 -21.04 1.38
CA SER A 190 5.85 -19.91 1.18
C SER A 190 5.94 -19.39 -0.25
N ASP A 191 6.12 -20.27 -1.24
CA ASP A 191 6.76 -19.81 -2.48
C ASP A 191 5.82 -19.07 -3.43
N ALA A 192 4.55 -19.49 -3.50
CA ALA A 192 3.55 -18.78 -4.29
C ALA A 192 3.27 -17.40 -3.71
N LEU A 193 3.15 -17.29 -2.39
CA LEU A 193 2.96 -16.03 -1.67
C LEU A 193 4.15 -15.08 -1.89
N ARG A 194 5.37 -15.58 -1.71
CA ARG A 194 6.61 -14.82 -1.98
C ARG A 194 6.65 -14.32 -3.41
N THR A 195 6.39 -15.20 -4.36
CA THR A 195 6.43 -14.87 -5.79
C THR A 195 5.43 -13.78 -6.11
N ALA A 196 4.20 -13.88 -5.58
CA ALA A 196 3.17 -12.87 -5.79
C ALA A 196 3.57 -11.50 -5.22
N ILE A 197 4.08 -11.46 -3.98
CA ILE A 197 4.50 -10.22 -3.34
C ILE A 197 5.70 -9.60 -4.07
N ILE A 198 6.72 -10.40 -4.40
CA ILE A 198 7.92 -9.93 -5.10
C ILE A 198 7.56 -9.39 -6.49
N HIS A 199 6.69 -10.11 -7.22
CA HIS A 199 6.22 -9.67 -8.51
C HIS A 199 5.46 -8.34 -8.42
N TRP A 200 4.53 -8.23 -7.46
CA TRP A 200 3.77 -7.01 -7.23
C TRP A 200 4.70 -5.83 -6.88
N LEU A 201 5.67 -6.02 -5.98
CA LEU A 201 6.65 -4.98 -5.64
C LEU A 201 7.46 -4.51 -6.85
N LEU A 202 7.92 -5.44 -7.70
CA LEU A 202 8.66 -5.10 -8.93
C LEU A 202 7.82 -4.22 -9.87
N VAL A 203 6.54 -4.54 -10.02
CA VAL A 203 5.61 -3.82 -10.89
C VAL A 203 5.23 -2.47 -10.27
N ALA A 204 4.98 -2.42 -8.96
CA ALA A 204 4.59 -1.21 -8.24
C ALA A 204 5.69 -0.16 -8.30
N ILE A 205 6.94 -0.53 -8.00
CA ILE A 205 8.10 0.39 -8.03
C ILE A 205 8.35 0.95 -9.44
N GLN A 206 8.02 0.20 -10.48
CA GLN A 206 8.14 0.68 -11.87
C GLN A 206 7.09 1.72 -12.20
N LYS A 207 5.86 1.51 -11.74
CA LYS A 207 4.69 2.31 -12.15
C LYS A 207 4.42 3.50 -11.23
N ASP A 208 4.83 3.41 -9.97
CA ASP A 208 4.40 4.33 -8.92
C ASP A 208 5.60 4.89 -8.13
N HIS A 209 5.68 6.22 -8.09
CA HIS A 209 6.72 6.95 -7.39
C HIS A 209 6.65 6.78 -5.87
N GLU A 210 5.45 6.69 -5.31
CA GLU A 210 5.25 6.48 -3.87
C GLU A 210 5.63 5.06 -3.46
N ALA A 211 5.41 4.06 -4.33
CA ALA A 211 5.88 2.70 -4.08
C ALA A 211 7.42 2.66 -4.07
N TYR A 212 8.06 3.37 -5.00
CA TYR A 212 9.50 3.53 -5.05
C TYR A 212 10.04 4.19 -3.78
N ILE A 213 9.49 5.34 -3.37
CA ILE A 213 9.92 6.06 -2.16
C ILE A 213 9.66 5.23 -0.91
N SER A 214 8.47 4.63 -0.78
CA SER A 214 8.08 3.86 0.40
C SER A 214 9.00 2.65 0.62
N LEU A 215 9.40 1.96 -0.46
CA LEU A 215 10.37 0.88 -0.32
C LEU A 215 11.81 1.39 -0.11
N ALA A 216 12.25 2.41 -0.87
CA ALA A 216 13.59 2.96 -0.73
C ALA A 216 13.85 3.57 0.66
N SER A 217 12.80 4.12 1.29
CA SER A 217 12.82 4.67 2.65
C SER A 217 12.67 3.62 3.76
N TYR A 218 12.39 2.37 3.41
CA TYR A 218 12.30 1.31 4.39
C TYR A 218 13.66 1.06 5.05
N ASN A 219 13.64 0.44 6.24
CA ASN A 219 14.86 0.16 6.99
C ASN A 219 15.84 -0.67 6.13
N PRO A 220 17.03 -0.13 5.78
CA PRO A 220 17.94 -0.76 4.83
C PRO A 220 18.59 -2.04 5.39
N ASP A 221 18.73 -2.16 6.71
CA ASP A 221 19.23 -3.38 7.34
C ASP A 221 18.22 -4.52 7.17
N ARG A 222 16.92 -4.23 7.29
CA ARG A 222 15.86 -5.23 7.07
C ARG A 222 15.76 -5.64 5.60
N LEU A 223 15.89 -4.69 4.68
CA LEU A 223 15.91 -5.00 3.24
C LEU A 223 17.14 -5.84 2.86
N ARG A 224 18.31 -5.55 3.44
CA ARG A 224 19.51 -6.38 3.29
C ARG A 224 19.26 -7.80 3.80
N ASP A 225 18.77 -7.94 5.02
CA ASP A 225 18.52 -9.25 5.64
C ASP A 225 17.51 -10.05 4.82
N LEU A 226 16.49 -9.39 4.28
CA LEU A 226 15.52 -10.02 3.40
C LEU A 226 16.13 -10.48 2.08
N ALA A 227 17.04 -9.71 1.48
CA ALA A 227 17.74 -10.11 0.26
C ALA A 227 18.73 -11.27 0.50
N ILE A 228 19.30 -11.38 1.70
CA ILE A 228 20.12 -12.53 2.10
C ILE A 228 19.25 -13.79 2.24
N GLN A 229 18.10 -13.66 2.89
CA GLN A 229 17.18 -14.77 3.16
C GLN A 229 16.42 -15.22 1.90
N ILE A 230 16.02 -14.27 1.05
CA ILE A 230 15.21 -14.50 -0.15
C ILE A 230 15.97 -13.94 -1.35
N PRO A 231 16.81 -14.76 -2.04
CA PRO A 231 17.62 -14.28 -3.16
C PRO A 231 16.82 -13.61 -4.28
N ASP A 232 15.58 -14.05 -4.51
CA ASP A 232 14.68 -13.43 -5.49
C ASP A 232 14.25 -12.01 -5.11
N PHE A 233 14.21 -11.68 -3.81
CA PHE A 233 13.97 -10.30 -3.36
C PHE A 233 15.10 -9.36 -3.81
N GLY A 234 16.30 -9.90 -4.06
CA GLY A 234 17.39 -9.18 -4.70
C GLY A 234 17.00 -8.49 -6.01
N LYS A 235 16.04 -9.06 -6.77
CA LYS A 235 15.51 -8.43 -7.99
C LYS A 235 14.80 -7.11 -7.70
N VAL A 236 14.07 -7.03 -6.59
CA VAL A 236 13.36 -5.80 -6.14
C VAL A 236 14.38 -4.72 -5.83
N ILE A 237 15.43 -5.08 -5.09
CA ILE A 237 16.54 -4.18 -4.79
C ILE A 237 17.19 -3.67 -6.07
N LEU A 238 17.63 -4.58 -6.95
CA LEU A 238 18.27 -4.19 -8.22
C LEU A 238 17.37 -3.28 -9.06
N LYS A 239 16.04 -3.47 -8.98
CA LYS A 239 15.08 -2.64 -9.68
C LYS A 239 14.99 -1.22 -9.11
N LEU A 240 15.12 -1.02 -7.79
CA LEU A 240 15.24 0.33 -7.20
C LEU A 240 16.45 1.10 -7.75
N PHE A 241 17.53 0.40 -8.08
CA PHE A 241 18.72 1.00 -8.66
C PHE A 241 18.62 1.19 -10.18
N ASP A 242 17.76 0.46 -10.88
CA ASP A 242 17.57 0.62 -12.33
C ASP A 242 16.52 1.67 -12.71
N GLU A 243 15.57 1.97 -11.83
CA GLU A 243 14.45 2.85 -12.15
C GLU A 243 14.82 4.33 -12.06
N THR A 244 15.30 4.88 -13.19
CA THR A 244 15.76 6.27 -13.27
C THR A 244 14.63 7.28 -13.43
N GLU A 245 13.42 6.85 -13.79
CA GLU A 245 12.29 7.76 -14.03
C GLU A 245 11.84 8.48 -12.75
N HIS A 246 12.04 7.86 -11.59
CA HIS A 246 11.79 8.46 -10.27
C HIS A 246 12.88 9.43 -9.82
N ILE A 247 14.02 9.45 -10.53
CA ILE A 247 15.18 10.30 -10.27
C ILE A 247 15.20 11.42 -11.33
N GLN A 248 14.07 12.11 -11.50
CA GLN A 248 13.98 13.24 -12.42
C GLN A 248 14.51 14.51 -11.77
N PHE A 249 15.71 14.94 -12.18
CA PHE A 249 16.12 16.33 -12.05
C PHE A 249 15.46 17.11 -13.19
N LYS A 250 14.35 17.83 -12.93
CA LYS A 250 14.01 18.93 -13.83
C LYS A 250 14.87 20.11 -13.40
N GLU A 251 15.67 20.66 -14.31
CA GLU A 251 16.56 21.81 -14.07
C GLU A 251 15.79 23.13 -13.79
N THR A 252 14.47 23.06 -13.59
CA THR A 252 13.58 24.20 -13.37
C THR A 252 13.11 24.26 -11.92
N GLY A 253 13.74 25.13 -11.13
CA GLY A 253 13.22 25.55 -9.82
C GLY A 253 13.88 24.85 -8.63
N SER A 254 14.36 25.66 -7.70
CA SER A 254 15.09 25.28 -6.47
C SER A 254 14.35 24.30 -5.55
N GLU A 255 13.02 24.16 -5.68
CA GLU A 255 12.23 23.27 -4.81
C GLU A 255 12.50 21.79 -5.06
N GLN A 256 12.96 21.38 -6.25
CA GLN A 256 13.19 19.97 -6.55
C GLN A 256 14.60 19.45 -6.22
N ILE A 257 15.59 20.33 -6.06
CA ILE A 257 16.90 19.93 -5.48
C ILE A 257 16.66 19.30 -4.10
N ASN A 258 15.61 19.73 -3.40
CA ASN A 258 15.22 19.19 -2.10
C ASN A 258 14.52 17.82 -2.17
N GLN A 259 13.90 17.41 -3.29
CA GLN A 259 13.26 16.08 -3.39
C GLN A 259 14.24 14.99 -3.82
N CYS A 260 15.18 15.30 -4.71
CA CYS A 260 16.20 14.33 -5.11
C CYS A 260 17.17 14.00 -3.96
N THR A 261 17.43 14.96 -3.05
CA THR A 261 18.37 14.77 -1.94
C THR A 261 17.92 13.65 -0.97
N PRO A 262 16.66 13.59 -0.51
CA PRO A 262 16.12 12.46 0.25
C PRO A 262 16.26 11.13 -0.47
N ILE A 263 15.83 11.02 -1.74
CA ILE A 263 15.94 9.77 -2.50
C ILE A 263 17.41 9.33 -2.62
N MET A 264 18.31 10.29 -2.83
CA MET A 264 19.75 10.05 -2.88
C MET A 264 20.28 9.49 -1.58
N ASP A 265 19.96 10.14 -0.45
CA ASP A 265 20.38 9.68 0.86
C ASP A 265 19.81 8.30 1.19
N LEU A 266 18.55 8.05 0.80
CA LEU A 266 17.89 6.76 0.95
C LEU A 266 18.61 5.65 0.17
N LEU A 267 18.86 5.84 -1.13
CA LEU A 267 19.54 4.83 -1.96
C LEU A 267 21.01 4.65 -1.57
N ILE A 268 21.72 5.71 -1.17
CA ILE A 268 23.10 5.61 -0.67
C ILE A 268 23.14 4.80 0.63
N ASN A 269 22.21 5.06 1.55
CA ASN A 269 22.12 4.32 2.80
C ASN A 269 21.77 2.85 2.55
N LEU A 270 20.84 2.58 1.63
CA LEU A 270 20.50 1.22 1.21
C LEU A 270 21.72 0.52 0.59
N PHE A 271 22.41 1.17 -0.34
CA PHE A 271 23.61 0.63 -0.98
C PHE A 271 24.68 0.29 0.06
N LYS A 272 24.97 1.17 1.01
CA LYS A 272 25.95 0.93 2.09
C LYS A 272 25.64 -0.35 2.88
N ARG A 273 24.37 -0.71 3.05
CA ARG A 273 23.98 -1.95 3.73
C ARG A 273 24.04 -3.17 2.82
N ILE A 274 23.67 -3.02 1.54
CA ILE A 274 23.58 -4.13 0.58
C ILE A 274 24.93 -4.43 -0.08
N TYR A 275 25.89 -3.50 -0.05
CA TYR A 275 27.23 -3.66 -0.63
C TYR A 275 27.96 -4.91 -0.12
N PHE A 276 27.69 -5.33 1.11
CA PHE A 276 28.29 -6.53 1.72
C PHE A 276 27.54 -7.84 1.39
N VAL A 277 26.53 -7.79 0.51
CA VAL A 277 25.79 -8.97 0.04
C VAL A 277 26.44 -9.48 -1.25
N ASP A 278 27.18 -10.58 -1.14
CA ASP A 278 28.07 -11.10 -2.19
C ASP A 278 27.40 -11.27 -3.57
N HIS A 279 26.15 -11.73 -3.61
CA HIS A 279 25.44 -11.98 -4.87
C HIS A 279 24.83 -10.71 -5.50
N LEU A 280 24.67 -9.63 -4.73
CA LEU A 280 24.12 -8.35 -5.22
C LEU A 280 25.20 -7.35 -5.57
N ASN A 281 26.31 -7.34 -4.85
CA ASN A 281 27.35 -6.34 -5.01
C ASN A 281 27.86 -6.22 -6.46
N PRO A 282 28.26 -7.30 -7.17
CA PRO A 282 28.70 -7.19 -8.55
C PRO A 282 27.63 -6.62 -9.49
N LEU A 283 26.37 -6.97 -9.26
CA LEU A 283 25.23 -6.53 -10.06
C LEU A 283 24.93 -5.04 -9.84
N LEU A 284 24.88 -4.60 -8.58
CA LEU A 284 24.69 -3.20 -8.21
C LEU A 284 25.83 -2.31 -8.71
N LEU A 285 27.08 -2.74 -8.56
CA LEU A 285 28.23 -2.01 -9.11
C LEU A 285 28.15 -1.88 -10.63
N SER A 286 27.76 -2.96 -11.31
CA SER A 286 27.57 -2.93 -12.77
C SER A 286 26.47 -1.94 -13.17
N GLN A 287 25.32 -1.97 -12.48
CA GLN A 287 24.21 -1.05 -12.71
C GLN A 287 24.60 0.41 -12.45
N ILE A 288 25.17 0.72 -11.28
CA ILE A 288 25.60 2.08 -10.93
C ILE A 288 26.61 2.60 -11.94
N ASN A 289 27.59 1.78 -12.37
CA ASN A 289 28.56 2.17 -13.39
C ASN A 289 27.94 2.37 -14.78
N ARG A 290 26.90 1.61 -15.12
CA ARG A 290 26.15 1.77 -16.37
C ARG A 290 25.35 3.08 -16.35
N LEU A 291 24.68 3.35 -15.23
CA LEU A 291 23.79 4.51 -15.05
C LEU A 291 24.58 5.82 -14.91
N SER A 292 25.75 5.79 -14.26
CA SER A 292 26.64 6.94 -14.13
C SER A 292 27.22 7.42 -15.47
N LYS A 293 27.27 6.52 -16.48
CA LYS A 293 27.73 6.81 -17.84
C LYS A 293 26.61 7.20 -18.80
N MET A 294 25.35 7.22 -18.36
CA MET A 294 24.24 7.63 -19.23
C MET A 294 24.32 9.12 -19.56
N LYS A 295 23.71 9.52 -20.68
CA LYS A 295 23.60 10.92 -21.12
C LYS A 295 22.25 11.53 -20.72
N ASN A 296 21.80 11.25 -19.50
CA ASN A 296 20.55 11.78 -18.95
C ASN A 296 20.82 12.53 -17.62
N SER A 297 19.80 13.20 -17.10
CA SER A 297 19.92 14.00 -15.88
C SER A 297 20.25 13.15 -14.64
N ALA A 298 19.77 11.91 -14.59
CA ALA A 298 20.08 10.94 -13.54
C ALA A 298 21.56 10.52 -13.49
N ALA A 299 22.33 10.69 -14.57
CA ALA A 299 23.75 10.31 -14.57
C ALA A 299 24.59 11.10 -13.57
N LYS A 300 24.26 12.38 -13.32
CA LYS A 300 24.94 13.19 -12.28
C LYS A 300 24.75 12.56 -10.89
N PHE A 301 23.53 12.09 -10.60
CA PHE A 301 23.21 11.37 -9.37
C PHE A 301 24.00 10.07 -9.25
N TRP A 302 23.96 9.23 -10.29
CA TRP A 302 24.65 7.94 -10.27
C TRP A 302 26.17 8.09 -10.21
N ASN A 303 26.74 9.16 -10.77
CA ASN A 303 28.14 9.52 -10.57
C ASN A 303 28.44 9.84 -9.12
N SER A 304 27.58 10.60 -8.43
CA SER A 304 27.77 10.89 -7.00
C SER A 304 27.68 9.61 -6.16
N VAL A 305 26.71 8.74 -6.43
CA VAL A 305 26.61 7.42 -5.79
C VAL A 305 27.89 6.63 -6.04
N ALA A 306 28.34 6.50 -7.29
CA ALA A 306 29.57 5.79 -7.67
C ALA A 306 30.82 6.35 -6.96
N CYS A 307 30.93 7.67 -6.82
CA CYS A 307 32.01 8.30 -6.04
C CYS A 307 31.95 7.90 -4.57
N THR A 308 30.77 7.90 -3.94
CA THR A 308 30.61 7.42 -2.56
C THR A 308 30.96 5.93 -2.43
N VAL A 309 30.61 5.11 -3.43
CA VAL A 309 30.96 3.68 -3.46
C VAL A 309 32.47 3.47 -3.54
N ASN A 310 33.18 4.23 -4.38
CA ASN A 310 34.62 4.11 -4.51
C ASN A 310 35.38 4.50 -3.22
N VAL A 311 34.77 5.31 -2.34
CA VAL A 311 35.32 5.63 -1.02
C VAL A 311 35.11 4.50 0.01
N LEU A 312 34.14 3.61 -0.23
CA LEU A 312 33.87 2.44 0.64
C LEU A 312 34.73 1.23 0.31
N LYS A 313 35.39 1.21 -0.85
CA LYS A 313 36.37 0.20 -1.26
C LYS A 313 37.72 0.44 -0.60
#